data_AF-A0A428ZKE0-F1
#
_entry.id   AF-A0A428ZKE0-F1
#
_cell.length_a   1.000
_cell.length_b   1.000
_cell.length_c   1.000
_cell.angle_alpha   90.00
_cell.angle_beta   90.00
_cell.angle_gamma   90.00
#
_symmetry.space_group_name_H-M   'P 1'
#
loop_
_entity.id
_entity.type
_entity.pdbx_description
1 polymer ?
#
loop_
_entity_poly.entity_id
_entity_poly.type
_entity_poly.pdbx_seq_one_letter_code
_entity_poly.pdbx_strand_id
1 'polypeptide(L)' 'MSNSERPLFGPIDPYALLPSVALASFAFVLLLNGVVLVGLVPLVLAGLIIAFDSWANRSERRRR' A
#
# COMPACT_ATOMS: atom_id res chain seq x y z
N MET A 1 16.47 -24.01 17.24
CA MET A 1 15.29 -23.13 17.42
C MET A 1 15.11 -22.34 16.15
N SER A 2 14.20 -22.75 15.25
CA SER A 2 13.92 -21.94 14.06
C SER A 2 13.19 -20.68 14.53
N ASN A 3 13.83 -19.53 14.37
CA ASN A 3 13.20 -18.25 14.60
C ASN A 3 12.16 -18.08 13.48
N SER A 4 10.93 -18.55 13.71
CA SER A 4 9.83 -18.40 12.76
C SER A 4 9.45 -16.93 12.74
N GLU A 5 10.23 -16.12 12.00
CA GLU A 5 10.00 -14.70 11.82
C GLU A 5 8.55 -14.50 11.40
N ARG A 6 7.79 -13.82 12.27
CA ARG A 6 6.40 -13.50 11.99
C ARG A 6 6.39 -12.57 10.77
N PRO A 7 5.67 -12.89 9.69
CA PRO A 7 5.60 -11.98 8.55
C PRO A 7 5.01 -10.65 9.01
N LEU A 8 5.71 -9.55 8.70
CA LEU A 8 5.27 -8.19 9.03
C LEU A 8 4.01 -7.78 8.25
N PHE A 9 3.79 -8.39 7.08
CA PHE A 9 2.78 -8.07 6.09
C PHE A 9 1.93 -9.29 5.73
N GLY A 10 0.62 -9.08 5.63
CA GLY A 10 -0.37 -10.07 5.20
C GLY A 10 -0.73 -9.94 3.71
N PRO A 11 -1.64 -10.81 3.21
CA PRO A 11 -2.18 -10.66 1.86
C PRO A 11 -2.87 -9.30 1.69
N ILE A 12 -2.69 -8.68 0.53
CA ILE A 12 -3.33 -7.39 0.19
C ILE A 12 -4.78 -7.66 -0.24
N ASP A 13 -5.73 -6.89 0.29
CA ASP A 13 -7.13 -6.92 -0.12
C ASP A 13 -7.28 -6.32 -1.53
N PRO A 14 -7.92 -7.03 -2.49
CA PRO A 14 -8.25 -6.49 -3.81
C PRO A 14 -9.00 -5.15 -3.77
N TYR A 15 -9.83 -4.90 -2.76
CA TYR A 15 -10.56 -3.64 -2.63
C TYR A 15 -9.67 -2.46 -2.25
N ALA A 16 -8.56 -2.70 -1.54
CA ALA A 16 -7.57 -1.67 -1.21
C ALA A 16 -6.74 -1.24 -2.44
N LEU A 17 -6.70 -2.06 -3.49
CA LEU A 17 -6.02 -1.73 -4.75
C LEU A 17 -6.73 -0.61 -5.52
N LEU A 18 -8.06 -0.55 -5.50
CA LEU A 18 -8.83 0.47 -6.21
C LEU A 18 -8.40 1.92 -5.85
N PRO A 19 -8.45 2.34 -4.57
CA PRO A 19 -8.01 3.68 -4.19
C PRO A 19 -6.50 3.88 -4.38
N SER A 20 -5.69 2.83 -4.18
CA SER A 20 -4.24 2.89 -4.34
C SER A 20 -3.83 3.12 -5.80
N VAL A 21 -4.49 2.43 -6.75
CA VAL A 21 -4.27 2.58 -8.19
C VAL A 21 -4.75 3.94 -8.67
N ALA A 22 -5.89 4.43 -8.16
CA ALA A 22 -6.38 5.76 -8.49
C ALA A 22 -5.39 6.86 -8.06
N LEU A 23 -4.87 6.77 -6.83
CA LEU A 23 -3.86 7.69 -6.30
C LEU A 23 -2.53 7.57 -7.06
N ALA A 24 -2.07 6.36 -7.37
CA ALA A 24 -0.86 6.15 -8.15
C ALA A 24 -0.97 6.70 -9.57
N SER A 25 -2.13 6.53 -10.22
CA SER A 25 -2.39 7.09 -11.55
C SER A 25 -2.41 8.62 -11.52
N PHE A 26 -3.05 9.22 -10.52
CA PHE A 26 -3.07 10.67 -10.33
C PHE A 26 -1.65 11.22 -10.07
N ALA A 27 -0.89 10.56 -9.20
CA ALA A 27 0.51 10.87 -8.95
C ALA A 27 1.34 10.82 -10.24
N PHE A 28 1.17 9.77 -11.05
CA PHE A 28 1.87 9.59 -12.30
C PHE A 28 1.62 10.74 -13.28
N VAL A 29 0.36 11.17 -13.43
CA VAL A 29 0.01 12.33 -14.27
C VAL A 29 0.69 13.61 -13.76
N LEU A 30 0.69 13.86 -12.44
CA LEU A 30 1.35 15.05 -11.87
C LEU A 30 2.87 15.05 -12.11
N LEU A 31 3.52 13.88 -12.00
CA LEU A 31 4.94 13.73 -12.27
C LEU A 31 5.28 13.99 -13.74
N LEU A 32 4.44 13.53 -14.68
CA LEU A 32 4.60 13.83 -16.11
C LEU A 32 4.47 15.32 -16.43
N ASN A 33 3.75 16.08 -15.61
CA ASN A 33 3.59 17.53 -15.76
C ASN A 33 4.62 18.33 -14.95
N GLY A 34 5.65 17.69 -14.38
CA GLY A 34 6.70 18.36 -13.62
C GLY A 34 6.29 18.83 -12.23
N VAL A 35 5.07 18.48 -11.76
CA VAL A 35 4.56 18.87 -10.44
C VAL A 35 5.01 17.86 -9.37
N VAL A 36 6.33 17.75 -9.18
CA VAL A 36 6.96 16.65 -8.42
C VAL A 36 6.50 16.60 -6.97
N LEU A 37 6.58 17.71 -6.24
CA LEU A 37 6.21 17.76 -4.82
C LEU A 37 4.75 17.36 -4.59
N VAL A 38 3.84 17.83 -5.46
CA VAL A 38 2.41 17.50 -5.36
C VAL A 38 2.15 16.07 -5.81
N GLY A 39 2.89 15.55 -6.79
CA GLY A 39 2.78 14.15 -7.24
C GLY A 39 3.29 13.12 -6.22
N LEU A 40 4.27 13.50 -5.39
CA LEU A 40 4.78 12.61 -4.34
C LEU A 40 3.76 12.35 -3.23
N VAL A 41 2.94 13.33 -2.88
CA VAL A 41 1.91 13.18 -1.81
C VAL A 41 0.94 12.03 -2.09
N PRO A 42 0.22 11.97 -3.22
CA PRO A 42 -0.67 10.85 -3.54
C PRO A 42 0.07 9.53 -3.72
N LEU A 43 1.33 9.55 -4.19
CA LEU A 43 2.14 8.33 -4.31
C LEU A 43 2.45 7.72 -2.94
N VAL A 44 2.84 8.57 -1.97
CA VAL A 44 3.07 8.14 -0.59
C VAL A 44 1.79 7.63 0.06
N LEU A 45 0.66 8.31 -0.17
CA LEU A 45 -0.65 7.87 0.33
C LEU A 45 -1.06 6.50 -0.25
N ALA A 46 -0.85 6.26 -1.55
CA ALA A 46 -1.10 4.96 -2.17
C ALA A 46 -0.26 3.85 -1.51
N GLY A 47 1.02 4.12 -1.26
CA GLY A 47 1.91 3.20 -0.55
C GLY A 47 1.43 2.93 0.89
N LEU A 48 0.99 3.97 1.61
CA LEU A 48 0.45 3.82 2.96
C LEU A 48 -0.79 2.94 2.99
N ILE A 49 -1.73 3.13 2.05
CA ILE A 49 -2.98 2.33 2.00
C ILE A 49 -2.63 0.84 1.88
N ILE A 50 -1.77 0.48 0.93
CA ILE A 50 -1.35 -0.92 0.74
C ILE A 50 -0.64 -1.46 1.97
N ALA A 51 0.26 -0.66 2.57
CA ALA A 51 1.02 -1.08 3.75
C ALA A 51 0.11 -1.29 4.97
N PHE A 52 -0.85 -0.38 5.21
CA PHE A 52 -1.80 -0.49 6.32
C PHE A 52 -2.79 -1.63 6.12
N ASP A 53 -3.32 -1.78 4.90
CA ASP A 53 -4.22 -2.88 4.55
C ASP A 53 -3.53 -4.24 4.76
N SER A 54 -2.34 -4.41 4.19
CA SER A 54 -1.52 -5.60 4.37
C SER A 54 -1.16 -5.85 5.85
N TRP A 55 -0.86 -4.79 6.61
CA TRP A 55 -0.59 -4.90 8.04
C TRP A 55 -1.83 -5.29 8.85
N ALA A 56 -3.02 -4.80 8.49
CA ALA A 56 -4.27 -5.19 9.14
C ALA A 56 -4.59 -6.66 8.83
N ASN A 57 -4.43 -7.07 7.57
CA ASN A 57 -4.75 -8.42 7.11
C ASN A 57 -3.76 -9.49 7.62
N ARG A 58 -2.65 -9.10 8.25
CA ARG A 58 -1.71 -10.04 8.91
C ARG A 58 -2.36 -10.82 10.05
N SER A 59 -3.40 -10.28 10.70
CA SER A 59 -4.09 -10.98 11.80
C SER A 59 -5.01 -12.10 11.32
N GLU A 60 -5.47 -12.05 10.07
CA GLU A 60 -6.33 -13.06 9.46
C GLU A 60 -5.61 -14.42 9.41
N ARG A 61 -4.32 -14.42 9.04
CA ARG A 61 -3.44 -15.61 9.11
C ARG A 61 -3.23 -16.15 10.52
N ARG A 62 -3.54 -15.38 11.56
CA ARG A 62 -3.39 -15.78 12.96
C ARG A 62 -4.65 -16.48 13.50
N ARG A 63 -5.79 -16.37 12.81
CA ARG A 63 -7.08 -16.96 13.22
C ARG A 63 -7.42 -18.26 12.48
N ARG A 64 -6.74 -18.57 11.37
CA ARG A 64 -6.80 -19.88 10.69
C ARG A 64 -5.64 -20.74 11.14
#